data_AF-A0A5C7QFJ9-F1
#
_entry.id   AF-A0A5C7QFJ9-F1
#
_cell.length_a   1.000
_cell.length_b   1.000
_cell.length_c   1.000
_cell.angle_alpha   90.00
_cell.angle_beta   90.00
_cell.angle_gamma   90.00
#
_symmetry.space_group_name_H-M   'P 1'
#
loop_
_entity.id
_entity.type
_entity.pdbx_description
1 polymer ?
#
loop_
_entity_poly.entity_id
_entity_poly.type
_entity_poly.pdbx_seq_one_letter_code
_entity_poly.pdbx_strand_id
1 'polypeptide(L)'
;MNAPPFPSEPPVTLGDDGCWHIDVRGLAPPQPLVAILRRIDAHGHDGRPLVVHHDRDPALLYPELAERGWRAEPIAGEPGEVRLLLQPW
;
A
#
# COMPACT_ATOMS: atom_id res chain seq x y z
N MET A 1 18.26 -8.91 -23.63
CA MET A 1 17.85 -8.30 -22.35
C MET A 1 16.34 -8.10 -22.38
N ASN A 2 15.58 -9.02 -21.79
CA ASN A 2 14.18 -8.79 -21.45
C ASN A 2 14.09 -9.09 -19.95
N ALA A 3 13.94 -8.05 -19.13
CA ALA A 3 13.41 -8.26 -17.80
C ALA A 3 12.00 -8.84 -17.99
N PRO A 4 11.60 -9.89 -17.28
CA PRO A 4 10.21 -10.33 -17.34
C PRO A 4 9.32 -9.14 -16.97
N PRO A 5 8.20 -8.89 -17.68
CA PRO A 5 7.21 -7.96 -17.18
C PRO A 5 6.78 -8.47 -15.81
N PHE A 6 7.17 -7.77 -14.75
CA PHE A 6 6.68 -8.08 -13.41
C PHE A 6 5.15 -8.10 -13.48
N PRO A 7 4.47 -9.00 -12.73
CA PRO A 7 3.02 -9.01 -12.69
C PRO A 7 2.56 -7.59 -12.36
N SER A 8 1.62 -7.11 -13.18
CA SER A 8 1.12 -5.74 -13.24
C SER A 8 1.14 -5.07 -11.87
N GLU A 9 1.94 -4.02 -11.72
CA GLU A 9 1.87 -3.15 -10.55
C GLU A 9 0.40 -2.78 -10.35
N PRO A 10 -0.15 -2.97 -9.14
CA PRO A 10 -1.55 -2.70 -8.92
C PRO A 10 -1.85 -1.23 -9.25
N PRO A 11 -2.92 -0.96 -10.02
CA PRO A 11 -3.23 0.40 -10.42
C PRO A 11 -3.51 1.23 -9.18
N VAL A 12 -2.77 2.34 -9.06
CA VAL A 12 -3.05 3.32 -8.01
C VAL A 12 -4.01 4.35 -8.57
N THR A 13 -5.13 4.50 -7.88
CA THR A 13 -6.20 5.42 -8.26
C THR A 13 -6.26 6.55 -7.26
N LEU A 14 -6.56 7.77 -7.70
CA LEU A 14 -6.84 8.86 -6.78
C LEU A 14 -8.29 8.72 -6.32
N GLY A 15 -8.50 8.51 -5.02
CA GLY A 15 -9.83 8.48 -4.44
C GLY A 15 -10.47 9.87 -4.39
N ASP A 16 -11.80 9.91 -4.23
CA ASP A 16 -12.57 11.16 -4.08
C ASP A 16 -12.17 11.94 -2.81
N ASP A 17 -11.61 11.25 -1.81
CA ASP A 17 -11.06 11.81 -0.57
C ASP A 17 -9.70 12.52 -0.77
N GLY A 18 -9.15 12.50 -2.00
CA GLY A 18 -7.84 13.08 -2.30
C GLY A 18 -6.65 12.20 -1.88
N CYS A 19 -6.92 11.02 -1.32
CA CYS A 19 -5.93 10.00 -0.98
C CYS A 19 -5.63 9.09 -2.18
N TRP A 20 -4.41 8.55 -2.25
CA TRP A 20 -4.08 7.52 -3.24
C TRP A 20 -4.61 6.16 -2.78
N HIS A 21 -5.19 5.36 -3.66
CA HIS A 21 -5.75 4.05 -3.35
C HIS A 21 -5.02 2.98 -4.16
N ILE A 22 -4.47 1.98 -3.46
CA ILE A 22 -3.79 0.83 -4.07
C ILE A 22 -4.47 -0.46 -3.62
N ASP A 23 -4.84 -1.29 -4.58
CA ASP A 23 -5.43 -2.60 -4.33
C ASP A 23 -4.35 -3.68 -4.41
N VAL A 24 -4.01 -4.30 -3.29
CA VAL A 24 -3.04 -5.39 -3.24
C VAL A 24 -3.70 -6.74 -2.93
N ARG A 25 -5.04 -6.81 -3.07
CA ARG A 25 -5.80 -8.03 -2.79
C ARG A 25 -5.48 -9.08 -3.85
N GLY A 26 -5.40 -10.35 -3.43
CA GLY A 26 -5.06 -11.46 -4.33
C GLY A 26 -3.56 -11.62 -4.66
N LEU A 27 -2.68 -10.73 -4.19
CA LEU A 27 -1.24 -10.89 -4.34
C LEU A 27 -0.69 -11.93 -3.36
N ALA A 28 0.20 -12.80 -3.85
CA ALA A 28 0.84 -13.81 -3.01
C ALA A 28 1.84 -13.13 -2.05
N PRO A 29 1.87 -13.48 -0.76
CA PRO A 29 2.93 -13.00 0.13
C PRO A 29 4.31 -13.41 -0.44
N PRO A 30 5.31 -12.51 -0.50
CA PRO A 30 5.40 -11.15 0.08
C PRO A 30 5.10 -9.99 -0.90
N GLN A 31 4.52 -10.25 -2.07
CA GLN A 31 4.28 -9.22 -3.09
C GLN A 31 3.46 -8.00 -2.61
N PRO A 32 2.41 -8.11 -1.76
CA PRO A 32 1.68 -6.94 -1.27
C PRO A 32 2.60 -5.93 -0.58
N LEU A 33 3.46 -6.42 0.31
CA LEU A 33 4.39 -5.61 1.09
C LEU A 33 5.38 -4.88 0.18
N VAL A 34 6.00 -5.59 -0.76
CA VAL A 34 6.98 -5.01 -1.67
C VAL A 34 6.33 -3.94 -2.57
N ALA A 35 5.11 -4.17 -3.06
CA ALA A 35 4.39 -3.21 -3.88
C ALA A 35 4.08 -1.91 -3.11
N ILE A 36 3.62 -2.03 -1.86
CA ILE A 36 3.32 -0.88 -0.99
C ILE A 36 4.59 -0.08 -0.70
N LEU A 37 5.66 -0.74 -0.26
CA LEU A 37 6.92 -0.07 0.09
C LEU A 37 7.56 0.63 -1.11
N ARG A 38 7.57 -0.01 -2.29
CA ARG A 38 8.01 0.64 -3.52
C ARG A 38 7.17 1.85 -3.89
N ARG A 39 5.85 1.79 -3.65
CA ARG A 39 4.96 2.91 -3.92
C ARG A 39 5.26 4.09 -2.99
N ILE A 40 5.49 3.82 -1.71
CA ILE A 40 5.87 4.85 -0.74
C ILE A 40 7.23 5.44 -1.10
N ASP A 41 8.18 4.63 -1.55
CA ASP A 41 9.49 5.12 -2.00
C ASP A 41 9.35 6.02 -3.24
N ALA A 42 8.51 5.62 -4.21
CA ALA A 42 8.29 6.37 -5.44
C ALA A 42 7.41 7.63 -5.29
N HIS A 43 6.43 7.61 -4.38
CA HIS A 43 5.41 8.68 -4.24
C HIS A 43 5.38 9.36 -2.88
N GLY A 44 6.14 8.88 -1.90
CA GLY A 44 6.14 9.41 -0.54
C GLY A 44 6.59 10.86 -0.46
N HIS A 45 7.27 11.37 -1.49
CA HIS A 45 7.63 12.78 -1.63
C HIS A 45 6.44 13.73 -1.81
N ASP A 46 5.27 13.26 -2.27
CA ASP A 46 4.09 14.12 -2.45
C ASP A 46 3.40 14.43 -1.10
N GLY A 47 3.81 13.76 -0.01
CA GLY A 47 3.25 13.93 1.34
C GLY A 47 1.78 13.50 1.47
N ARG A 48 1.20 12.90 0.43
CA ARG A 48 -0.20 12.50 0.41
C ARG A 48 -0.43 11.17 1.13
N PRO A 49 -1.59 11.01 1.80
CA PRO A 49 -1.97 9.72 2.35
C PRO A 49 -2.20 8.67 1.24
N LEU A 50 -1.87 7.42 1.55
CA LEU A 50 -2.06 6.26 0.69
C LEU A 50 -2.94 5.22 1.39
N VAL A 51 -4.14 5.00 0.89
CA VAL A 51 -5.04 3.93 1.30
C VAL A 51 -4.65 2.63 0.59
N VAL A 52 -4.27 1.63 1.37
CA VAL A 52 -3.96 0.28 0.91
C VAL A 52 -5.13 -0.64 1.21
N HIS A 53 -5.61 -1.36 0.21
CA HIS A 53 -6.66 -2.37 0.35
C HIS A 53 -6.01 -3.75 0.43
N HIS A 54 -6.14 -4.39 1.58
CA HIS A 54 -5.51 -5.68 1.86
C HIS A 54 -6.59 -6.74 2.18
N ASP A 55 -6.35 -7.98 1.80
CA ASP A 55 -7.24 -9.12 2.09
C ASP A 55 -7.20 -9.57 3.57
N ARG A 56 -6.14 -9.18 4.30
CA ARG A 56 -5.82 -9.63 5.66
C ARG A 56 -4.84 -8.65 6.32
N ASP A 57 -4.73 -8.68 7.64
CA ASP A 57 -3.80 -7.79 8.35
C ASP A 57 -2.33 -8.14 8.04
N PRO A 58 -1.55 -7.20 7.46
CA PRO A 58 -0.15 -7.42 7.14
C PRO A 58 0.75 -6.98 8.30
N ALA A 59 0.91 -7.84 9.30
CA ALA A 59 1.74 -7.56 10.48
C ALA A 59 3.20 -7.13 10.14
N LEU A 60 3.78 -7.64 9.04
CA LEU A 60 5.13 -7.28 8.58
C LEU A 60 5.21 -5.89 7.94
N LEU A 61 4.10 -5.29 7.55
CA LEU A 61 4.08 -3.96 6.94
C LEU A 61 4.39 -2.87 7.97
N TYR A 62 3.82 -2.96 9.17
CA TYR A 62 4.00 -1.98 10.23
C TYR A 62 5.46 -1.67 10.59
N PRO A 63 6.35 -2.67 10.84
CA PRO A 63 7.76 -2.38 11.12
C PRO A 63 8.48 -1.75 9.93
N GLU A 64 8.21 -2.19 8.69
CA GLU A 64 8.83 -1.62 7.49
C GLU A 64 8.42 -0.16 7.24
N LEU A 65 7.18 0.20 7.57
CA LEU A 65 6.70 1.58 7.50
C LEU A 65 7.37 2.46 8.55
N ALA A 66 7.46 1.97 9.80
CA ALA A 66 8.06 2.70 10.90
C ALA A 66 9.52 3.08 10.60
N GLU A 67 10.31 2.15 10.05
CA GLU A 67 11.71 2.37 9.61
C GLU A 67 11.83 3.50 8.57
N ARG A 68 10.79 3.73 7.78
CA ARG A 68 10.75 4.74 6.71
C ARG A 68 10.14 6.07 7.12
N GLY A 69 9.70 6.21 8.37
CA GLY A 69 8.98 7.41 8.80
C GLY A 69 7.50 7.42 8.37
N TRP A 70 6.89 6.26 8.18
CA TRP A 70 5.48 6.11 7.82
C TRP A 70 4.72 5.35 8.90
N ARG A 71 3.43 5.65 9.02
CA ARG A 71 2.49 4.90 9.88
C ARG A 71 1.33 4.37 9.05
N ALA A 72 0.90 3.14 9.34
CA ALA A 72 -0.34 2.57 8.80
C ALA A 72 -1.41 2.58 9.89
N GLU A 73 -2.53 3.26 9.62
CA GLU A 73 -3.70 3.27 10.49
C GLU A 73 -4.82 2.43 9.84
N PRO A 74 -5.32 1.38 10.50
CA PRO A 74 -6.47 0.64 9.99
C PRO A 74 -7.72 1.52 10.04
N ILE A 75 -8.40 1.65 8.91
CA ILE A 75 -9.63 2.43 8.76
C ILE A 75 -10.82 1.52 8.46
N ALA A 76 -12.03 2.01 8.74
CA ALA A 76 -13.25 1.28 8.40
C ALA A 76 -13.36 1.09 6.87
N GLY A 77 -13.30 -0.17 6.43
CA GLY A 77 -13.44 -0.58 5.03
C GLY A 77 -14.66 -1.46 4.80
N GLU A 78 -14.70 -2.13 3.64
CA GLU A 78 -15.76 -3.10 3.35
C GLU A 78 -15.62 -4.36 4.25
N PRO A 79 -16.73 -5.04 4.57
CA PRO A 79 -16.68 -6.28 5.35
C PRO A 79 -15.93 -7.36 4.57
N GLY A 80 -14.73 -7.70 5.06
CA GLY A 80 -13.84 -8.69 4.44
C GLY A 80 -12.55 -8.12 3.85
N GLU A 81 -12.34 -6.80 3.92
CA GLU A 81 -11.06 -6.18 3.59
C GLU A 81 -10.48 -5.37 4.75
N VAL A 82 -9.15 -5.32 4.80
CA VAL A 82 -8.38 -4.49 5.71
C VAL A 82 -7.90 -3.28 4.93
N ARG A 83 -8.48 -2.12 5.20
CA ARG A 83 -8.00 -0.85 4.66
C ARG A 83 -7.00 -0.25 5.63
N LEU A 84 -5.81 0.07 5.12
CA LEU A 84 -4.77 0.75 5.88
C LEU A 84 -4.53 2.12 5.27
N LEU A 85 -4.69 3.18 6.06
CA LEU A 85 -4.30 4.53 5.70
C LEU A 85 -2.84 4.73 6.07
N LEU A 86 -1.99 4.82 5.06
CA LEU A 86 -0.58 5.10 5.20
C LEU A 86 -0.36 6.60 5.09
N GLN A 87 0.38 7.15 6.05
CA GLN A 87 0.74 8.56 6.06
C GLN A 87 2.12 8.74 6.67
N PRO A 88 2.89 9.75 6.22
CA PRO A 88 4.11 10.14 6.91
C PRO A 88 3.76 10.70 8.30
N TRP A 89 4.66 10.52 9.29
CA TRP A 89 4.50 11.08 10.64
C TRP A 89 5.57 12.10 10.98
#